data_AF-A0A821VR45-F1
#
_entry.id   AF-A0A821VR45-F1
#
_cell.length_a   1.000
_cell.length_b   1.000
_cell.length_c   1.000
_cell.angle_alpha   90.00
_cell.angle_beta   90.00
_cell.angle_gamma   90.00
#
_symmetry.space_group_name_H-M   'P 1'
#
loop_
_entity.id
_entity.type
_entity.pdbx_description
1 polymer ?
#
loop_
_entity_poly.entity_id
_entity_poly.type
_entity_poly.pdbx_seq_one_letter_code
_entity_poly.pdbx_strand_id
1 'polypeptide(L)'
;MGQETSKQTETLPTPYDILGATQTDNDYRLRLAYYKRIHQYKKDRLQTPENRKITPEYFSLICRAYETLSDRDKRKKYDEDGEWIKHLPLENYTLQQLAAEPELANELKTRLKNATLREINFLLIYPSPF
;
A
#
# COMPACT_ATOMS: atom_id res chain seq x y z
N MET A 1 25.72 -30.21 -20.08
CA MET A 1 25.81 -30.19 -18.61
C MET A 1 25.78 -28.74 -18.16
N GLY A 2 24.60 -28.21 -17.89
CA GLY A 2 24.39 -26.90 -17.28
C GLY A 2 23.27 -27.11 -16.28
N GLN A 3 23.65 -27.39 -15.03
CA GLN A 3 22.75 -27.81 -13.97
C GLN A 3 21.86 -26.67 -13.52
N GLU A 4 20.64 -27.08 -13.18
CA GLU A 4 19.57 -26.38 -12.51
C GLU A 4 20.01 -25.40 -11.41
N THR A 5 19.34 -24.25 -11.37
CA THR A 5 18.88 -23.68 -10.10
C THR A 5 17.40 -23.35 -10.21
N SER A 6 16.60 -24.39 -10.06
CA SER A 6 15.20 -24.31 -9.68
C SER A 6 15.09 -23.62 -8.32
N LYS A 7 15.06 -22.29 -8.28
CA LYS A 7 14.52 -21.60 -7.12
C LYS A 7 13.02 -21.59 -7.29
N GLN A 8 12.37 -22.45 -6.52
CA GLN A 8 10.96 -22.34 -6.18
C GLN A 8 10.75 -20.92 -5.64
N THR A 9 10.43 -19.95 -6.51
CA THR A 9 9.91 -18.65 -6.07
C THR A 9 8.50 -18.94 -5.58
N GLU A 10 8.36 -19.19 -4.28
CA GLU A 10 7.09 -18.91 -3.60
C GLU A 10 6.66 -17.52 -4.06
N THR A 11 5.66 -17.44 -4.92
CA THR A 11 5.22 -16.20 -5.57
C THR A 11 4.55 -15.34 -4.52
N LEU A 12 5.38 -14.71 -3.68
CA LEU A 12 4.93 -13.68 -2.77
C LEU A 12 4.31 -12.58 -3.64
N PRO A 13 3.09 -12.10 -3.33
CA PRO A 13 2.42 -11.12 -4.15
C PRO A 13 3.32 -9.88 -4.25
N THR A 14 3.70 -9.54 -5.49
CA THR A 14 4.55 -8.39 -5.74
C THR A 14 3.74 -7.10 -5.54
N PRO A 15 4.38 -5.95 -5.28
CA PRO A 15 3.70 -4.65 -5.27
C PRO A 15 2.89 -4.41 -6.55
N TYR A 16 3.43 -4.86 -7.68
CA TYR A 16 2.80 -4.78 -8.99
C TYR A 16 1.52 -5.62 -9.05
N ASP A 17 1.54 -6.86 -8.54
CA ASP A 17 0.36 -7.74 -8.48
C ASP A 17 -0.73 -7.17 -7.56
N ILE A 18 -0.34 -6.57 -6.43
CA ILE A 18 -1.26 -6.01 -5.44
C ILE A 18 -2.01 -4.82 -6.01
N LEU A 19 -1.33 -3.92 -6.74
CA LEU A 19 -2.01 -2.83 -7.44
C LEU A 19 -2.75 -3.34 -8.68
N GLY A 20 -2.28 -4.42 -9.30
CA GLY A 20 -2.70 -4.86 -10.64
C GLY A 20 -2.12 -3.97 -11.73
N ALA A 21 -0.86 -3.57 -11.56
CA ALA A 21 -0.09 -2.75 -12.50
C ALA A 21 1.13 -3.54 -13.01
N THR A 22 1.75 -3.09 -14.09
CA THR A 22 2.97 -3.70 -14.65
C THR A 22 4.21 -2.87 -14.36
N GLN A 23 5.39 -3.50 -14.41
CA GLN A 23 6.69 -2.80 -14.33
C GLN A 23 6.88 -1.73 -15.42
N THR A 24 6.11 -1.77 -16.50
CA THR A 24 6.14 -0.79 -17.59
C THR A 24 5.15 0.35 -17.40
N ASP A 25 4.27 0.29 -16.38
CA ASP A 25 3.28 1.34 -16.14
C ASP A 25 3.94 2.62 -15.60
N ASN A 26 3.44 3.75 -16.13
CA ASN A 26 3.82 5.09 -15.71
C ASN A 26 3.15 5.46 -14.37
N ASP A 27 3.72 6.43 -13.66
CA ASP A 27 3.28 6.98 -12.37
C ASP A 27 1.78 7.31 -12.37
N TYR A 28 1.26 7.85 -13.48
CA TYR A 28 -0.17 8.13 -13.65
C TYR A 28 -1.04 6.86 -13.57
N ARG A 29 -0.61 5.76 -14.20
CA ARG A 29 -1.34 4.49 -14.19
C ARG A 29 -1.27 3.80 -12.83
N LEU A 30 -0.12 3.87 -12.16
CA LEU A 30 0.04 3.39 -10.78
C LEU A 30 -0.93 4.11 -9.84
N ARG A 31 -1.01 5.45 -9.96
CA ARG A 31 -1.96 6.27 -9.19
C ARG A 31 -3.41 5.90 -9.50
N LEU A 32 -3.75 5.67 -10.77
CA LEU A 32 -5.10 5.27 -11.16
C LEU A 32 -5.47 3.88 -10.63
N ALA A 33 -4.55 2.91 -10.69
CA ALA A 33 -4.74 1.57 -10.15
C ALA A 33 -4.97 1.62 -8.63
N TYR A 34 -4.14 2.40 -7.93
CA TYR A 34 -4.31 2.67 -6.50
C TYR A 34 -5.71 3.24 -6.20
N TYR A 35 -6.14 4.31 -6.86
CA TYR A 35 -7.48 4.86 -6.64
C TYR A 35 -8.60 3.86 -6.89
N LYS A 36 -8.51 3.03 -7.93
CA LYS A 36 -9.51 1.98 -8.20
C LYS A 36 -9.64 1.01 -7.02
N ARG A 37 -8.51 0.59 -6.42
CA ARG A 37 -8.51 -0.28 -5.23
C ARG A 37 -9.11 0.41 -4.01
N ILE A 38 -8.81 1.69 -3.80
CA ILE A 38 -9.41 2.49 -2.71
C ILE A 38 -10.93 2.58 -2.88
N HIS A 39 -11.41 2.83 -4.10
CA HIS A 39 -12.85 2.89 -4.39
C HIS A 39 -13.54 1.53 -4.16
N GLN A 40 -12.89 0.43 -4.56
CA GLN A 40 -13.38 -0.92 -4.27
C GLN A 40 -13.46 -1.17 -2.76
N TYR A 41 -12.42 -0.83 -2.01
CA TYR A 41 -12.42 -0.97 -0.55
C TYR A 41 -13.51 -0.14 0.11
N LYS A 42 -13.70 1.12 -0.31
CA LYS A 42 -14.79 1.98 0.19
C LYS A 42 -16.16 1.36 -0.07
N LYS A 43 -16.38 0.81 -1.26
CA LYS A 43 -17.62 0.12 -1.62
C LYS A 43 -17.80 -1.17 -0.80
N ASP A 44 -16.74 -1.92 -0.57
CA ASP A 44 -16.74 -3.16 0.23
C ASP A 44 -16.97 -2.89 1.71
N ARG A 45 -16.43 -1.81 2.27
CA ARG A 45 -16.71 -1.41 3.66
C ARG A 45 -18.16 -1.07 3.93
N LEU A 46 -18.88 -0.59 2.90
CA LEU A 46 -20.32 -0.31 2.97
C LEU A 46 -21.17 -1.58 2.84
N GLN A 47 -20.56 -2.71 2.44
CA GLN A 47 -21.21 -4.01 2.39
C GLN A 47 -21.12 -4.74 3.74
N THR A 48 -21.94 -5.77 3.90
CA THR A 48 -21.92 -6.64 5.08
C THR A 48 -20.54 -7.29 5.26
N PRO A 49 -20.10 -7.58 6.50
CA PRO A 49 -18.76 -8.11 6.78
C PRO A 49 -18.40 -9.36 5.97
N GLU A 50 -19.38 -10.23 5.71
CA GLU A 50 -19.24 -11.48 4.94
C GLU A 50 -18.96 -11.25 3.45
N ASN A 51 -19.32 -10.07 2.91
CA ASN A 51 -19.12 -9.72 1.49
C ASN A 51 -17.90 -8.82 1.25
N ARG A 52 -17.10 -8.54 2.29
CA ARG A 52 -15.89 -7.72 2.15
C ARG A 52 -14.82 -8.50 1.39
N LYS A 53 -14.53 -8.09 0.15
CA LYS A 53 -13.47 -8.72 -0.65
C LYS A 53 -12.10 -8.17 -0.27
N ILE A 54 -12.03 -6.94 0.24
CA ILE A 54 -10.79 -6.31 0.69
C ILE A 54 -10.81 -6.18 2.22
N THR A 55 -9.93 -6.93 2.87
CA THR A 55 -9.67 -6.82 4.31
C THR A 55 -8.85 -5.56 4.63
N PRO A 56 -8.91 -5.05 5.88
CA PRO A 56 -8.02 -3.99 6.36
C PRO A 56 -6.53 -4.26 6.11
N GLU A 57 -6.10 -5.48 6.37
CA GLU A 57 -4.72 -5.94 6.13
C GLU A 57 -4.34 -5.81 4.65
N TYR A 58 -5.21 -6.26 3.74
CA TYR A 58 -4.97 -6.16 2.31
C TYR A 58 -4.99 -4.71 1.82
N PHE A 59 -5.82 -3.87 2.42
CA PHE A 59 -5.82 -2.43 2.15
C PHE A 59 -4.50 -1.77 2.56
N SER A 60 -3.91 -2.18 3.69
CA SER A 60 -2.59 -1.70 4.10
C SER A 60 -1.50 -2.10 3.09
N LEU A 61 -1.57 -3.32 2.55
CA LEU A 61 -0.68 -3.79 1.48
C LEU A 61 -0.83 -2.97 0.20
N ILE A 62 -2.06 -2.60 -0.19
CA ILE A 62 -2.31 -1.73 -1.36
C ILE A 62 -1.64 -0.36 -1.18
N CYS A 63 -1.79 0.26 -0.01
CA CYS A 63 -1.16 1.55 0.29
C CYS A 63 0.36 1.44 0.23
N ARG A 64 0.91 0.37 0.81
CA ARG A 64 2.35 0.15 0.86
C ARG A 64 2.95 -0.11 -0.52
N ALA A 65 2.28 -0.93 -1.32
CA ALA A 65 2.69 -1.21 -2.68
C ALA A 65 2.67 0.06 -3.54
N TYR A 66 1.69 0.95 -3.34
CA TYR A 66 1.67 2.24 -4.03
C TYR A 66 2.82 3.13 -3.57
N GLU A 67 3.11 3.21 -2.27
CA GLU A 67 4.23 3.99 -1.74
C GLU A 67 5.57 3.57 -2.36
N THR A 68 5.86 2.26 -2.38
CA THR A 68 7.09 1.72 -2.98
C THR A 68 7.17 2.01 -4.49
N LEU A 69 6.06 1.87 -5.23
CA LEU A 69 6.06 2.04 -6.68
C LEU A 69 5.94 3.50 -7.14
N SER A 70 5.38 4.38 -6.30
CA SER A 70 5.16 5.80 -6.63
C SER A 70 6.44 6.63 -6.54
N ASP A 71 7.37 6.22 -5.69
CA ASP A 71 8.67 6.86 -5.52
C ASP A 71 9.68 6.18 -6.43
N ARG A 72 10.36 6.96 -7.27
CA ARG A 72 11.32 6.44 -8.26
C ARG A 72 12.52 5.78 -7.60
N ASP A 73 12.99 6.30 -6.47
CA ASP A 73 14.13 5.74 -5.76
C ASP A 73 13.74 4.43 -5.05
N LYS A 74 12.55 4.39 -4.43
CA LYS A 74 12.01 3.15 -3.81
C LYS A 74 11.70 2.08 -4.86
N ARG A 75 11.15 2.47 -6.02
CA ARG A 75 10.86 1.56 -7.15
C ARG A 75 12.15 0.99 -7.73
N LYS A 76 13.17 1.83 -7.94
CA LYS A 76 14.47 1.37 -8.43
C LYS A 76 15.10 0.37 -7.47
N LYS A 77 15.12 0.67 -6.16
CA LYS A 77 15.58 -0.29 -5.15
C LYS A 77 14.80 -1.60 -5.19
N TYR A 78 13.48 -1.53 -5.33
CA TYR A 78 12.66 -2.74 -5.46
C TYR A 78 13.02 -3.54 -6.72
N ASP A 79 13.21 -2.87 -7.86
CA ASP A 79 13.56 -3.52 -9.11
C ASP A 79 15.00 -4.09 -9.09
N GLU A 80 15.91 -3.53 -8.27
CA GLU A 80 17.30 -3.98 -8.10
C GLU A 80 17.45 -5.11 -7.05
N ASP A 81 16.85 -4.96 -5.86
CA ASP A 81 16.97 -5.90 -4.74
C ASP A 81 15.89 -7.00 -4.77
N GLY A 82 14.75 -6.75 -5.42
CA GLY A 82 13.59 -7.64 -5.41
C GLY A 82 12.85 -7.71 -4.07
N GLU A 83 13.31 -6.94 -3.07
CA GLU A 83 12.75 -6.95 -1.72
C GLU A 83 11.85 -5.74 -1.49
N TRP A 84 10.67 -5.99 -0.92
CA TRP A 84 9.78 -4.92 -0.44
C TRP A 84 9.25 -5.22 0.95
N ILE A 85 9.12 -4.16 1.74
CA ILE A 85 8.66 -4.26 3.12
C ILE A 85 7.13 -4.24 3.13
N LYS A 86 6.52 -5.39 3.42
CA LYS A 86 5.06 -5.59 3.53
C LYS A 86 4.47 -4.99 4.81
N HIS A 87 5.22 -5.08 5.90
CA HIS A 87 4.81 -4.63 7.23
C HIS A 87 5.78 -3.58 7.73
N LEU A 88 5.26 -2.38 8.00
CA LEU A 88 6.00 -1.33 8.68
C LEU A 88 5.77 -1.41 10.19
N PRO A 89 6.68 -0.90 11.02
CA PRO A 89 6.34 -0.61 12.40
C PRO A 89 5.21 0.44 12.43
N LEU A 90 4.34 0.34 13.44
CA LEU A 90 3.15 1.18 13.63
C LEU A 90 3.43 2.69 13.53
N GLU A 91 4.62 3.11 13.94
CA GLU A 91 5.11 4.49 13.81
C GLU A 91 5.08 5.01 12.37
N ASN A 92 5.37 4.16 11.39
CA ASN A 92 5.47 4.53 9.98
C ASN A 92 4.17 4.31 9.19
N TYR A 93 3.07 3.92 9.86
CA TYR A 93 1.77 3.76 9.19
C TYR A 93 1.21 5.11 8.74
N THR A 94 0.72 5.16 7.50
CA THR A 94 -0.06 6.29 7.00
C THR A 94 -1.38 6.40 7.77
N LEU A 95 -1.96 7.61 7.83
CA LEU A 95 -3.29 7.81 8.44
C LEU A 95 -4.36 6.92 7.79
N GLN A 96 -4.22 6.62 6.49
CA GLN A 96 -5.13 5.75 5.76
C GLN A 96 -5.01 4.29 6.22
N GLN A 97 -3.79 3.80 6.47
CA GLN A 97 -3.55 2.46 7.02
C GLN A 97 -4.09 2.36 8.46
N LEU A 98 -3.85 3.37 9.29
CA LEU A 98 -4.41 3.43 10.65
C LEU A 98 -5.95 3.46 10.63
N ALA A 99 -6.56 4.14 9.66
CA ALA A 99 -8.01 4.20 9.50
C ALA A 99 -8.65 2.91 8.98
N ALA A 100 -7.84 2.00 8.41
CA ALA A 100 -8.31 0.69 7.97
C ALA A 100 -8.51 -0.26 9.16
N GLU A 101 -7.66 -0.14 10.18
CA GLU A 101 -7.66 -1.00 11.36
C GLU A 101 -8.50 -0.39 12.51
N PRO A 102 -9.62 -1.00 12.91
CA PRO A 102 -10.48 -0.45 13.96
C PRO A 102 -9.78 -0.35 15.31
N GLU A 103 -8.83 -1.24 15.58
CA GLU A 103 -8.03 -1.26 16.82
C GLU A 103 -7.06 -0.08 16.90
N LEU A 104 -6.63 0.46 15.75
CA LEU A 104 -5.69 1.58 15.65
C LEU A 104 -6.38 2.94 15.55
N ALA A 105 -7.71 2.98 15.70
CA ALA A 105 -8.49 4.22 15.62
C ALA A 105 -8.08 5.24 16.69
N ASN A 106 -7.60 4.79 17.85
CA ASN A 106 -7.09 5.69 18.89
C ASN A 106 -5.78 6.36 18.49
N GLU A 107 -4.86 5.61 17.90
CA GLU A 107 -3.60 6.13 17.36
C GLU A 107 -3.87 7.14 16.23
N LEU A 108 -4.80 6.82 15.33
CA LEU A 108 -5.27 7.74 14.30
C LEU A 108 -5.77 9.06 14.89
N LYS A 109 -6.61 9.00 15.92
CA LYS A 109 -7.14 10.20 16.61
C LYS A 109 -6.02 11.02 17.24
N THR A 110 -5.03 10.38 17.85
CA THR A 110 -3.88 11.07 18.43
C THR A 110 -3.07 11.79 17.36
N ARG A 111 -2.76 11.13 16.24
CA ARG A 111 -2.04 11.77 15.13
C ARG A 111 -2.82 12.92 14.52
N LEU A 112 -4.14 12.76 14.34
CA LEU A 112 -4.99 13.84 13.82
C LEU A 112 -5.09 15.04 14.76
N LYS A 113 -5.05 14.84 16.08
CA LYS A 113 -5.03 15.94 17.08
C LYS A 113 -3.74 16.74 17.04
N ASN A 114 -2.63 16.07 16.74
CA ASN A 114 -1.31 16.69 16.74
C ASN A 114 -0.90 17.24 15.36
N ALA A 115 -1.62 16.90 14.29
CA ALA A 115 -1.33 17.31 12.92
C ALA A 115 -2.06 18.60 12.53
N THR A 116 -1.38 19.44 11.75
CA THR A 116 -1.97 20.63 11.12
C THR A 116 -2.81 20.24 9.89
N LEU A 117 -3.75 21.11 9.49
CA LEU A 117 -4.57 20.91 8.28
C LEU A 117 -3.73 20.70 7.00
N ARG A 118 -2.55 21.31 6.92
CA ARG A 118 -1.60 21.09 5.81
C ARG A 118 -1.01 19.69 5.82
N GLU A 119 -0.60 19.19 6.98
CA GLU A 119 -0.04 17.85 7.15
C GLU A 119 -1.11 16.78 6.92
N ILE A 120 -2.34 16.99 7.38
CA ILE A 120 -3.47 16.08 7.12
C ILE A 120 -3.76 15.98 5.62
N ASN A 121 -3.75 17.10 4.89
CA ASN A 121 -3.99 17.09 3.45
C ASN A 121 -2.86 16.37 2.69
N PHE A 122 -1.61 16.54 3.13
CA PHE A 122 -0.48 15.79 2.61
C PHE A 122 -0.66 14.29 2.87
N LEU A 123 -0.92 13.89 4.11
CA LEU A 123 -1.09 12.50 4.56
C LEU A 123 -2.32 11.77 3.99
N LEU A 124 -3.33 12.49 3.49
CA LEU A 124 -4.54 11.92 2.90
C LEU A 124 -4.54 11.89 1.36
N ILE A 125 -3.72 12.72 0.70
CA ILE A 125 -3.73 12.86 -0.77
C ILE A 125 -2.43 12.35 -1.42
N TYR A 126 -1.30 12.37 -0.70
CA TYR A 126 -0.01 11.86 -1.17
C TYR A 126 0.74 11.17 -0.01
N PRO A 127 0.93 9.84 -0.01
CA PRO A 127 1.88 9.25 0.92
C PRO A 127 3.24 9.91 0.69
N SER A 128 3.85 10.39 1.77
CA SER A 128 5.02 11.27 1.73
C SER A 128 6.23 10.65 1.02
N PRO A 129 7.01 11.44 0.26
CA PRO A 129 8.37 11.11 -0.11
C PRO A 129 9.30 11.43 1.07
N PHE A 130 9.21 10.63 2.13
CA PHE A 130 10.25 10.55 3.16
C PHE A 130 10.52 9.07 3.46
#